data_AF-A0A7S3I794-F1
#
_entry.id   AF-A0A7S3I794-F1
#
_cell.length_a   1.000
_cell.length_b   1.000
_cell.length_c   1.000
_cell.angle_alpha   90.00
_cell.angle_beta   90.00
_cell.angle_gamma   90.00
#
_symmetry.space_group_name_H-M   'P 1'
#
loop_
_entity.id
_entity.type
_entity.pdbx_description
1 polymer ?
#
loop_
_entity_poly.entity_id
_entity_poly.type
_entity_poly.pdbx_seq_one_letter_code
_entity_poly.pdbx_strand_id
1 'polypeptide(L)'
;MFLTSNVISSILLFTEGILAFLAFSGLTNSCTPDHGETEFPCEVSKLYNENFLGIPVIGQICQFYPMLNVSAVPILTITLRNNFMQVVPVKRWIRNSNCGCLMFLLDDKRRLVKGVWSFIFSLPVIIIVMFERDPQIMISYTGGICGPFILFLIPITLVWYGRKKLGEANEQNFNRSPYQALWLIIVMIIFAFLTLFMALYGAATGKSGE
;
A
#
# COMPACT_ATOMS: atom_id res chain seq x y z
N MET A 1 8.31 27.85 3.77
CA MET A 1 8.95 26.64 3.17
C MET A 1 8.10 25.41 3.36
N PHE A 2 7.74 25.09 4.60
CA PHE A 2 6.74 24.09 4.95
C PHE A 2 5.36 24.47 4.41
N LEU A 3 4.96 25.74 4.59
CA LEU A 3 3.64 26.23 4.22
C LEU A 3 3.28 26.02 2.74
N THR A 4 4.13 26.42 1.79
CA THR A 4 3.81 26.31 0.35
C THR A 4 3.79 24.86 -0.15
N SER A 5 4.69 24.01 0.37
CA SER A 5 4.70 22.58 0.06
C SER A 5 3.47 21.89 0.66
N ASN A 6 3.11 22.25 1.89
CA ASN A 6 1.89 21.75 2.53
C ASN A 6 0.65 22.25 1.81
N VAL A 7 0.59 23.49 1.37
CA VAL A 7 -0.56 24.02 0.63
C VAL A 7 -0.74 23.26 -0.68
N ILE A 8 0.31 23.05 -1.47
CA ILE A 8 0.21 22.27 -2.71
C ILE A 8 -0.15 20.81 -2.42
N SER A 9 0.48 20.20 -1.41
CA SER A 9 0.16 18.82 -1.02
C SER A 9 -1.27 18.70 -0.49
N SER A 10 -1.76 19.68 0.29
CA SER A 10 -3.12 19.75 0.80
C SER A 10 -4.13 19.97 -0.33
N ILE A 11 -3.79 20.75 -1.37
CA ILE A 11 -4.64 20.89 -2.56
C ILE A 11 -4.72 19.56 -3.32
N LEU A 12 -3.59 18.88 -3.53
CA LEU A 12 -3.58 17.57 -4.17
C LEU A 12 -4.36 16.54 -3.35
N LEU A 13 -4.19 16.52 -2.03
CA LEU A 13 -4.97 15.66 -1.13
C LEU A 13 -6.45 15.98 -1.12
N PHE A 14 -6.79 17.26 -1.13
CA PHE A 14 -8.18 17.68 -1.18
C PHE A 14 -8.80 17.27 -2.52
N THR A 15 -8.02 17.34 -3.60
CA THR A 15 -8.42 16.85 -4.92
C THR A 15 -8.58 15.33 -4.91
N GLU A 16 -7.65 14.58 -4.33
CA GLU A 16 -7.77 13.12 -4.14
C GLU A 16 -8.97 12.74 -3.26
N GLY A 17 -9.23 13.50 -2.19
CA GLY A 17 -10.37 13.31 -1.31
C GLY A 17 -11.70 13.62 -2.01
N ILE A 18 -11.75 14.65 -2.86
CA ILE A 18 -12.91 14.93 -3.72
C ILE A 18 -13.07 13.85 -4.79
N LEU A 19 -11.99 13.39 -5.41
CA LEU A 19 -12.05 12.32 -6.42
C LEU A 19 -12.50 11.00 -5.79
N ALA A 20 -12.02 10.69 -4.58
CA ALA A 20 -12.52 9.56 -3.79
C ALA A 20 -13.98 9.77 -3.43
N PHE A 21 -14.36 10.95 -2.91
CA PHE A 21 -15.77 11.25 -2.63
C PHE A 21 -16.64 11.09 -3.88
N LEU A 22 -16.22 11.57 -5.05
CA LEU A 22 -16.95 11.42 -6.30
C LEU A 22 -17.00 9.96 -6.78
N ALA A 23 -15.91 9.21 -6.62
CA ALA A 23 -15.85 7.79 -6.93
C ALA A 23 -16.78 6.97 -6.02
N PHE A 24 -16.88 7.33 -4.75
CA PHE A 24 -17.69 6.63 -3.76
C PHE A 24 -19.10 7.22 -3.58
N SER A 25 -19.39 8.44 -4.07
CA SER A 25 -20.70 9.10 -3.95
C SER A 25 -21.75 8.48 -4.85
N GLY A 26 -21.32 7.77 -5.90
CA GLY A 26 -22.20 7.02 -6.81
C GLY A 26 -22.59 5.63 -6.30
N LEU A 27 -22.00 5.16 -5.19
CA LEU A 27 -22.42 3.91 -4.57
C LEU A 27 -23.71 4.17 -3.78
N THR A 28 -24.83 3.82 -4.39
CA THR A 28 -26.12 3.79 -3.72
C THR A 28 -26.11 2.69 -2.66
N ASN A 29 -25.77 3.05 -1.43
CA ASN A 29 -25.93 2.20 -0.24
C ASN A 29 -27.40 2.13 0.21
N SER A 30 -28.33 2.09 -0.73
CA SER A 30 -29.75 2.02 -0.47
C SER A 30 -30.21 0.61 -0.78
N CYS A 31 -30.59 -0.15 0.25
CA CYS A 31 -31.28 -1.43 0.12
C CYS A 31 -32.74 -1.24 -0.31
N THR A 32 -33.02 -0.24 -1.13
CA THR A 32 -34.32 -0.02 -1.74
C THR A 32 -34.32 -0.77 -3.07
N PRO A 33 -34.96 -1.94 -3.17
CA PRO A 33 -35.33 -2.44 -4.48
C PRO A 33 -36.22 -1.41 -5.17
N ASP A 34 -36.07 -1.25 -6.49
CA ASP A 34 -36.89 -0.35 -7.31
C ASP A 34 -38.41 -0.61 -7.17
N HIS A 35 -38.83 -1.75 -6.59
CA HIS A 35 -40.22 -2.15 -6.43
C HIS A 35 -40.55 -2.93 -5.12
N GLY A 36 -40.25 -2.36 -3.94
CA GLY A 36 -40.95 -2.70 -2.69
C GLY A 36 -40.19 -3.54 -1.66
N GLU A 37 -40.48 -3.22 -0.39
CA GLU A 37 -39.97 -3.74 0.89
C GLU A 37 -38.45 -4.00 1.01
N THR A 38 -37.83 -3.31 1.97
CA THR A 38 -36.42 -3.48 2.33
C THR A 38 -36.22 -4.84 3.01
N GLU A 39 -35.88 -5.89 2.26
CA GLU A 39 -35.43 -7.15 2.85
C GLU A 39 -34.07 -6.95 3.53
N PHE A 40 -34.08 -6.99 4.86
CA PHE A 40 -32.89 -7.17 5.66
C PHE A 40 -32.59 -8.66 5.81
N PRO A 41 -31.30 -9.09 5.74
CA PRO A 41 -30.10 -8.28 5.57
C PRO A 41 -29.72 -8.04 4.09
N CYS A 42 -29.25 -6.83 3.79
CA CYS A 42 -28.71 -6.52 2.47
C CYS A 42 -27.34 -7.16 2.25
N GLU A 43 -26.99 -7.46 0.99
CA GLU A 43 -25.67 -7.96 0.63
C GLU A 43 -24.57 -7.00 1.13
N VAL A 44 -23.70 -7.52 1.99
CA VAL A 44 -22.57 -6.75 2.53
C VAL A 44 -21.59 -6.52 1.40
N SER A 45 -21.19 -5.27 1.16
CA SER A 45 -20.05 -5.01 0.27
C SER A 45 -18.88 -5.86 0.75
N LYS A 46 -18.29 -6.66 -0.14
CA LYS A 46 -17.24 -7.64 0.18
C LYS A 46 -16.01 -7.05 0.89
N LEU A 47 -15.86 -5.72 0.90
CA LEU A 47 -14.83 -5.01 1.66
C LEU A 47 -15.07 -4.99 3.18
N TYR A 48 -16.31 -5.19 3.64
CA TYR A 48 -16.68 -5.11 5.06
C TYR A 48 -17.09 -6.47 5.59
N ASN A 49 -16.65 -6.77 6.82
CA ASN A 49 -17.03 -8.01 7.52
C ASN A 49 -18.49 -7.97 8.01
N GLU A 50 -19.02 -6.78 8.27
CA GLU A 50 -20.39 -6.56 8.73
C GLU A 50 -21.00 -5.32 8.06
N ASN A 51 -22.31 -5.37 7.87
CA ASN A 51 -23.08 -4.28 7.30
C ASN A 51 -23.66 -3.40 8.42
N PHE A 52 -23.06 -2.23 8.64
CA PHE A 52 -23.54 -1.24 9.63
C PHE A 52 -24.62 -0.29 9.08
N LEU A 53 -25.21 -0.56 7.91
CA LEU A 53 -26.27 0.28 7.32
C LEU A 53 -27.53 0.35 8.20
N GLY A 54 -27.75 -0.63 9.08
CA GLY A 54 -28.84 -0.61 10.07
C GLY A 54 -28.67 0.46 11.17
N ILE A 55 -27.48 1.06 11.31
CA ILE A 55 -27.20 2.12 12.29
C ILE A 55 -26.70 3.36 11.54
N PRO A 56 -27.57 4.36 11.27
CA PRO A 56 -27.30 5.42 10.30
C PRO A 56 -26.04 6.25 10.62
N VAL A 57 -25.74 6.46 11.91
CA VAL A 57 -24.55 7.22 12.33
C VAL A 57 -23.26 6.40 12.20
N ILE A 58 -23.28 5.13 12.61
CA ILE A 58 -22.10 4.26 12.59
C ILE A 58 -21.74 3.88 11.15
N GLY A 59 -22.74 3.55 10.33
CA GLY A 59 -22.53 3.24 8.91
C GLY A 59 -21.87 4.39 8.15
N GLN A 60 -22.30 5.63 8.39
CA GLN A 60 -21.66 6.81 7.80
C GLN A 60 -20.21 6.96 8.26
N ILE A 61 -19.93 6.84 9.56
CA ILE A 61 -18.56 6.96 10.09
C ILE A 61 -17.64 5.87 9.50
N CYS A 62 -18.11 4.63 9.43
CA CYS A 62 -17.35 3.52 8.84
C CYS A 62 -17.06 3.75 7.35
N GLN A 63 -18.02 4.32 6.60
CA GLN A 63 -17.82 4.67 5.19
C GLN A 63 -16.85 5.85 5.00
N PHE A 64 -16.81 6.79 5.94
CA PHE A 64 -15.86 7.91 5.94
C PHE A 64 -14.47 7.54 6.45
N TYR A 65 -14.30 6.40 7.14
CA TYR A 65 -13.01 6.00 7.70
C TYR A 65 -11.89 5.88 6.65
N PRO A 66 -12.09 5.26 5.47
CA PRO A 66 -11.11 5.30 4.39
C PRO A 66 -10.79 6.72 3.91
N MET A 67 -11.75 7.64 3.95
CA MET A 67 -11.52 9.06 3.60
C MET A 67 -10.61 9.76 4.63
N LEU A 68 -10.68 9.39 5.91
CA LEU A 68 -9.75 9.91 6.92
C LEU A 68 -8.30 9.46 6.66
N ASN A 69 -8.11 8.28 6.06
CA ASN A 69 -6.78 7.81 5.65
C ASN A 69 -6.17 8.61 4.50
N VAL A 70 -6.94 9.46 3.80
CA VAL A 70 -6.39 10.41 2.82
C VAL A 70 -5.35 11.31 3.48
N SER A 71 -5.51 11.66 4.77
CA SER A 71 -4.52 12.45 5.51
C SER A 71 -3.13 11.81 5.59
N ALA A 72 -3.03 10.47 5.46
CA ALA A 72 -1.77 9.74 5.46
C ALA A 72 -1.05 9.76 4.11
N VAL A 73 -1.75 10.08 3.01
CA VAL A 73 -1.19 10.03 1.66
C VAL A 73 0.06 10.89 1.47
N PRO A 74 0.17 12.15 1.96
CA PRO A 74 1.39 12.95 1.76
C PRO A 74 2.60 12.33 2.44
N ILE A 75 2.37 11.78 3.63
CA ILE A 75 3.43 11.15 4.43
C ILE A 75 3.91 9.90 3.69
N LEU A 76 2.99 9.11 3.15
CA LEU A 76 3.32 7.94 2.33
C LEU A 76 4.07 8.34 1.05
N THR A 77 3.62 9.36 0.32
CA THR A 77 4.30 9.84 -0.90
C THR A 77 5.70 10.38 -0.62
N ILE A 78 5.87 11.13 0.48
CA ILE A 78 7.18 11.68 0.88
C ILE A 78 8.14 10.57 1.30
N THR A 79 7.67 9.61 2.11
CA THR A 79 8.48 8.49 2.58
C THR A 79 8.85 7.56 1.43
N LEU A 80 7.91 7.24 0.54
CA LEU A 80 8.16 6.46 -0.68
C LEU A 80 9.22 7.13 -1.56
N ARG A 81 9.09 8.44 -1.84
CA ARG A 81 10.10 9.20 -2.60
C ARG A 81 11.47 9.07 -1.94
N ASN A 82 11.57 9.32 -0.64
CA ASN A 82 12.86 9.32 0.03
C ASN A 82 13.51 7.93 0.05
N ASN A 83 12.73 6.87 0.30
CA ASN A 83 13.20 5.48 0.30
C ASN A 83 13.62 5.03 -1.11
N PHE A 84 12.82 5.33 -2.13
CA PHE A 84 13.11 4.91 -3.49
C PHE A 84 14.38 5.59 -4.05
N MET A 85 14.58 6.89 -3.75
CA MET A 85 15.77 7.62 -4.18
C MET A 85 17.06 7.14 -3.51
N GLN A 86 16.97 6.38 -2.41
CA GLN A 86 18.12 5.72 -1.78
C GLN A 86 18.42 4.35 -2.42
N VAL A 87 17.37 3.60 -2.75
CA VAL A 87 17.50 2.22 -3.26
C VAL A 87 17.83 2.20 -4.75
N VAL A 88 17.17 3.04 -5.55
CA VAL A 88 17.33 3.02 -7.00
C VAL A 88 18.30 4.12 -7.43
N PRO A 89 19.40 3.79 -8.13
CA PRO A 89 20.39 4.77 -8.56
C PRO A 89 19.90 5.57 -9.79
N VAL A 90 18.65 6.03 -9.80
CA VAL A 90 18.03 6.76 -10.92
C VAL A 90 18.85 7.99 -11.29
N LYS A 91 19.43 8.68 -10.29
CA LYS A 91 20.31 9.83 -10.52
C LYS A 91 21.57 9.46 -11.29
N ARG A 92 22.13 8.27 -11.07
CA ARG A 92 23.31 7.79 -11.81
C ARG A 92 22.94 7.50 -13.26
N TRP A 93 21.75 6.95 -13.49
CA TRP A 93 21.25 6.63 -14.82
C TRP A 93 20.95 7.90 -15.65
N ILE A 94 20.30 8.89 -15.04
CA ILE A 94 20.06 10.21 -15.66
C ILE A 94 21.39 10.91 -15.99
N ARG A 95 22.39 10.83 -15.09
CA ARG A 95 23.72 11.42 -15.32
C ARG A 95 24.43 10.82 -16.53
N ASN A 96 24.26 9.52 -16.77
CA ASN A 96 24.89 8.83 -17.90
C ASN A 96 24.16 9.04 -19.24
N SER A 97 22.87 9.39 -19.21
CA SER A 97 22.07 9.51 -20.44
C SER A 97 22.24 10.84 -21.19
N ASN A 98 23.06 11.78 -20.68
CA ASN A 98 23.39 13.08 -21.30
C ASN A 98 22.19 13.89 -21.87
N CYS A 99 20.97 13.64 -21.38
CA CYS A 99 19.77 14.31 -21.86
C CYS A 99 19.61 15.65 -21.11
N GLY A 100 19.88 16.76 -21.80
CA GLY A 100 19.93 18.11 -21.21
C GLY A 100 18.66 18.53 -20.45
N CYS A 101 17.48 18.09 -20.90
CA CYS A 101 16.20 18.40 -20.24
C CYS A 101 16.05 17.72 -18.86
N LEU A 102 16.69 16.56 -18.65
CA LEU A 102 16.59 15.79 -17.40
C LEU A 102 17.67 16.19 -16.38
N MET A 103 18.64 17.01 -16.75
CA MET A 103 19.72 17.41 -15.84
C MET A 103 19.22 18.26 -14.66
N PHE A 104 18.12 19.00 -14.86
CA PHE A 104 17.45 19.76 -13.78
C PHE A 104 16.93 18.84 -12.66
N LEU A 105 16.54 17.60 -12.98
CA LEU A 105 16.05 16.63 -12.00
C LEU A 105 17.15 16.04 -11.09
N LEU A 106 18.43 16.29 -11.40
CA LEU A 106 19.56 15.94 -10.53
C LEU A 106 19.75 16.92 -9.38
N ASP A 107 19.23 18.15 -9.49
CA ASP A 107 19.44 19.20 -8.49
C ASP A 107 18.47 19.03 -7.30
N ASP A 108 18.87 18.15 -6.38
CA ASP A 108 18.12 17.79 -5.18
C ASP A 108 17.89 18.96 -4.20
N LYS A 109 18.62 20.07 -4.37
CA LYS A 109 18.47 21.26 -3.52
C LYS A 109 17.23 22.08 -3.90
N ARG A 110 16.74 21.97 -5.14
CA ARG A 110 15.58 22.73 -5.61
C ARG A 110 14.28 22.08 -5.15
N ARG A 111 13.41 22.90 -4.53
CA ARG A 111 12.10 22.45 -4.02
C ARG A 111 11.19 21.93 -5.12
N LEU A 112 11.25 22.54 -6.31
CA LEU A 112 10.48 22.13 -7.48
C LEU A 112 10.85 20.72 -7.93
N VAL A 113 12.14 20.37 -7.93
CA VAL A 113 12.63 19.03 -8.30
C VAL A 113 12.03 17.97 -7.38
N LYS A 114 11.96 18.25 -6.07
CA LYS A 114 11.33 17.34 -5.09
C LYS A 114 9.85 17.12 -5.38
N GLY A 115 9.12 18.19 -5.71
CA GLY A 115 7.71 18.12 -6.08
C GLY A 115 7.47 17.33 -7.36
N VAL A 116 8.30 17.55 -8.39
CA VAL A 116 8.23 16.78 -9.65
C VAL A 116 8.48 15.30 -9.41
N TRP A 117 9.48 14.95 -8.59
CA TRP A 117 9.70 13.55 -8.21
C TRP A 117 8.48 12.96 -7.49
N SER A 118 7.91 13.66 -6.51
CA SER A 118 6.69 13.20 -5.83
C SER A 118 5.52 12.99 -6.80
N PHE A 119 5.34 13.88 -7.79
CA PHE A 119 4.32 13.72 -8.83
C PHE A 119 4.57 12.51 -9.74
N ILE A 120 5.83 12.28 -10.13
CA ILE A 120 6.22 11.08 -10.90
C ILE A 120 5.91 9.81 -10.09
N PHE A 121 6.15 9.81 -8.78
CA PHE A 121 5.84 8.65 -7.92
C PHE A 121 4.35 8.42 -7.70
N SER A 122 3.49 9.44 -7.79
CA SER A 122 2.03 9.27 -7.73
C SER A 122 1.42 8.82 -9.06
N LEU A 123 2.11 9.02 -10.17
CA LEU A 123 1.59 8.73 -11.51
C LEU A 123 1.20 7.26 -11.73
N PRO A 124 1.95 6.24 -11.27
CA PRO A 124 1.53 4.84 -11.37
C PRO A 124 0.21 4.56 -10.65
N VAL A 125 0.00 5.18 -9.48
CA VAL A 125 -1.24 5.02 -8.70
C VAL A 125 -2.42 5.61 -9.47
N ILE A 126 -2.26 6.82 -10.01
CA ILE A 126 -3.28 7.47 -10.83
C ILE A 126 -3.62 6.60 -12.05
N ILE A 127 -2.62 6.09 -12.76
CA ILE A 127 -2.82 5.21 -13.91
C ILE A 127 -3.63 3.98 -13.49
N ILE A 128 -3.22 3.28 -12.43
CA ILE A 128 -3.91 2.07 -12.00
C ILE A 128 -5.37 2.36 -11.64
N VAL A 129 -5.64 3.43 -10.87
CA VAL A 129 -7.01 3.83 -10.49
C VAL A 129 -7.87 4.22 -11.70
N MET A 130 -7.27 4.70 -12.79
CA MET A 130 -8.02 4.97 -14.03
C MET A 130 -8.48 3.70 -14.75
N PHE A 131 -7.77 2.58 -14.58
CA PHE A 131 -8.07 1.31 -15.26
C PHE A 131 -8.79 0.31 -14.36
N GLU A 132 -8.55 0.34 -13.05
CA GLU A 132 -9.08 -0.60 -12.08
C GLU A 132 -10.06 0.09 -11.13
N ARG A 133 -11.32 -0.34 -11.13
CA ARG A 133 -12.37 0.22 -10.25
C ARG A 133 -12.51 -0.54 -8.94
N ASP A 134 -12.04 -1.79 -8.88
CA ASP A 134 -12.22 -2.64 -7.70
C ASP A 134 -11.01 -2.51 -6.74
N PRO A 135 -11.18 -1.86 -5.57
CA PRO A 135 -10.11 -1.76 -4.57
C PRO A 135 -9.73 -3.14 -3.98
N GLN A 136 -10.62 -4.12 -4.00
CA GLN A 136 -10.38 -5.45 -3.44
C GLN A 136 -9.32 -6.21 -4.26
N ILE A 137 -9.31 -6.03 -5.58
CA ILE A 137 -8.28 -6.59 -6.47
C ILE A 137 -6.91 -6.00 -6.10
N MET A 138 -6.81 -4.67 -5.94
CA MET A 138 -5.56 -4.01 -5.54
C MET A 138 -5.06 -4.49 -4.17
N ILE A 139 -5.95 -4.62 -3.18
CA ILE A 139 -5.59 -5.10 -1.84
C ILE A 139 -5.14 -6.57 -1.91
N SER A 140 -5.79 -7.39 -2.73
CA SER A 140 -5.42 -8.80 -2.88
C SER A 140 -4.05 -8.97 -3.52
N TYR A 141 -3.70 -8.16 -4.52
CA TYR A 141 -2.36 -8.17 -5.11
C TYR A 141 -1.30 -7.62 -4.17
N THR A 142 -1.53 -6.44 -3.60
CA THR A 142 -0.53 -5.78 -2.75
C THR A 142 -0.35 -6.50 -1.43
N GLY A 143 -1.44 -6.86 -0.74
CA GLY A 143 -1.41 -7.62 0.50
C GLY A 143 -1.02 -9.08 0.29
N GLY A 144 -1.60 -9.74 -0.71
CA GLY A 144 -1.38 -11.17 -0.96
C GLY A 144 -0.01 -11.50 -1.55
N ILE A 145 0.54 -10.66 -2.44
CA ILE A 145 1.86 -10.91 -3.03
C ILE A 145 2.95 -10.23 -2.21
N CYS A 146 2.86 -8.93 -1.93
CA CYS A 146 3.94 -8.22 -1.21
C CYS A 146 3.94 -8.51 0.29
N GLY A 147 2.79 -8.81 0.90
CA GLY A 147 2.66 -9.12 2.32
C GLY A 147 3.55 -10.29 2.76
N PRO A 148 3.51 -11.45 2.07
CA PRO A 148 4.39 -12.57 2.39
C PRO A 148 5.89 -12.23 2.32
N PHE A 149 6.32 -11.36 1.40
CA PHE A 149 7.72 -10.93 1.34
C PHE A 149 8.10 -10.09 2.56
N ILE A 150 7.29 -9.08 2.89
CA ILE A 150 7.61 -8.12 3.95
C ILE A 150 7.45 -8.74 5.34
N LEU A 151 6.39 -9.51 5.55
CA LEU A 151 6.05 -10.07 6.87
C LEU A 151 6.79 -11.36 7.19
N PHE A 152 7.12 -12.18 6.17
CA PHE A 152 7.72 -13.49 6.39
C PHE A 152 9.12 -13.61 5.76
N LEU A 153 9.25 -13.52 4.45
CA LEU A 153 10.51 -13.89 3.77
C LEU A 153 11.70 -12.98 4.17
N ILE A 154 11.50 -11.66 4.25
CA ILE A 154 12.56 -10.72 4.65
C ILE A 154 12.98 -10.95 6.11
N PRO A 155 12.08 -10.96 7.11
CA PRO A 155 12.46 -11.25 8.49
C PRO A 155 13.15 -12.61 8.66
N ILE A 156 12.65 -13.66 7.99
CA ILE A 156 13.24 -15.00 8.09
C ILE A 156 14.67 -15.02 7.54
N THR A 157 14.91 -14.41 6.38
CA THR A 157 16.26 -14.37 5.78
C THR A 157 17.23 -13.56 6.64
N LEU A 158 16.78 -12.43 7.22
CA LEU A 158 17.57 -11.65 8.18
C LEU A 158 17.91 -12.44 9.44
N VAL A 159 16.94 -13.17 10.01
CA VAL A 159 17.17 -13.99 11.20
C VAL A 159 18.11 -15.15 10.90
N TRP A 160 17.95 -15.83 9.76
CA TRP A 160 18.82 -16.92 9.35
C TRP A 160 20.26 -16.45 9.12
N TYR A 161 20.44 -15.35 8.38
CA TYR A 161 21.75 -14.77 8.12
C TYR A 161 22.40 -14.24 9.41
N GLY A 162 21.62 -13.57 10.27
CA GLY A 162 22.06 -13.09 11.57
C GLY A 162 22.55 -14.23 12.47
N ARG A 163 21.86 -15.37 12.51
CA ARG A 163 22.27 -16.55 13.29
C ARG A 163 23.55 -17.18 12.75
N LYS A 164 23.69 -17.30 11.42
CA LYS A 164 24.89 -17.86 10.80
C LYS A 164 26.11 -16.99 11.11
N LYS A 165 25.99 -15.68 10.92
CA LYS A 165 27.07 -14.71 11.17
C LYS A 165 27.48 -14.67 12.65
N LEU A 166 26.53 -14.80 13.57
CA LEU A 166 26.85 -14.82 15.00
C LEU A 166 27.53 -16.13 15.44
N GLY A 167 27.14 -17.26 14.84
CA GLY A 167 27.82 -18.54 15.05
C GLY A 167 29.28 -18.50 14.59
N GLU A 168 29.58 -17.76 13.53
CA GLU A 168 30.94 -17.55 13.03
C GLU A 168 31.76 -16.59 13.91
N ALA A 169 31.13 -15.57 14.51
CA ALA A 169 31.81 -14.56 15.34
C ALA A 169 32.03 -14.98 16.80
N ASN A 170 31.41 -16.08 17.26
CA ASN A 170 31.50 -16.58 18.65
C ASN A 170 31.16 -15.53 19.73
N GLU A 171 30.38 -14.50 19.37
CA GLU A 171 29.93 -13.43 20.25
C GLU A 171 28.59 -13.81 20.92
N GLN A 172 28.41 -13.46 22.19
CA GLN A 172 27.14 -13.67 22.89
C GLN A 172 26.08 -12.67 22.41
N ASN A 173 24.97 -13.18 21.88
CA ASN A 173 23.81 -12.35 21.53
C ASN A 173 23.02 -11.95 22.79
N PHE A 174 23.11 -10.69 23.20
CA PHE A 174 22.31 -10.18 24.31
C PHE A 174 20.81 -10.11 23.96
N ASN A 175 20.45 -9.97 22.68
CA ASN A 175 19.07 -9.87 22.19
C ASN A 175 18.60 -11.19 21.54
N ARG A 176 19.04 -12.33 22.08
CA ARG A 176 18.74 -13.65 21.52
C ARG A 176 17.24 -13.95 21.65
N SER A 177 16.56 -14.16 20.53
CA SER A 177 15.15 -14.58 20.56
C SER A 177 14.99 -15.94 21.24
N PRO A 178 13.96 -16.16 22.08
CA PRO A 178 13.69 -17.46 22.72
C PRO A 178 13.35 -18.56 21.70
N TYR A 179 12.86 -18.18 20.53
CA TYR A 179 12.52 -19.07 19.41
C TYR A 179 13.75 -19.47 18.60
N GLN A 180 14.61 -20.30 19.18
CA GLN A 180 15.88 -20.74 18.61
C GLN A 180 15.75 -21.85 17.56
N ALA A 181 14.67 -22.61 17.63
CA ALA A 181 14.58 -23.88 16.95
C ALA A 181 14.53 -23.71 15.42
N LEU A 182 15.32 -24.52 14.70
CA LEU A 182 15.41 -24.47 13.23
C LEU A 182 14.07 -24.84 12.57
N TRP A 183 13.28 -25.72 13.21
CA TRP A 183 11.95 -26.09 12.73
C TRP A 183 10.99 -24.90 12.61
N LEU A 184 11.10 -23.88 13.47
CA LEU A 184 10.27 -22.67 13.38
C LEU A 184 10.57 -21.88 12.10
N ILE A 185 11.84 -21.81 11.70
CA ILE A 185 12.22 -21.18 10.43
C ILE A 185 11.62 -21.97 9.26
N ILE A 186 11.71 -23.29 9.28
CA ILE A 186 11.14 -24.16 8.23
C ILE A 186 9.62 -23.99 8.13
N VAL A 187 8.91 -24.01 9.27
CA VAL A 187 7.45 -23.83 9.30
C VAL A 187 7.05 -22.45 8.76
N MET A 188 7.77 -21.40 9.14
CA MET A 188 7.50 -20.05 8.66
C MET A 188 7.77 -19.90 7.16
N ILE A 189 8.79 -20.57 6.62
CA ILE A 189 9.07 -20.62 5.18
C ILE A 189 7.93 -21.35 4.45
N ILE A 190 7.51 -22.51 4.94
CA ILE A 190 6.39 -23.26 4.36
C ILE A 190 5.12 -22.41 4.36
N PHE A 191 4.83 -21.72 5.46
CA PHE A 191 3.67 -20.84 5.57
C PHE A 191 3.76 -19.65 4.60
N ALA A 192 4.94 -19.03 4.46
CA ALA A 192 5.16 -17.95 3.50
C ALA A 192 4.95 -18.42 2.04
N PHE A 193 5.44 -19.61 1.68
CA PHE A 193 5.23 -20.16 0.34
C PHE A 193 3.77 -20.57 0.10
N LEU A 194 3.09 -21.14 1.09
CA LEU A 194 1.69 -21.51 0.98
C LEU A 194 0.79 -20.29 0.81
N THR A 195 1.02 -19.22 1.59
CA THR A 195 0.29 -17.95 1.46
C THR A 195 0.54 -17.27 0.12
N LEU A 196 1.81 -17.23 -0.34
CA LEU A 196 2.15 -16.71 -1.66
C LEU A 196 1.53 -17.54 -2.80
N PHE A 197 1.54 -18.87 -2.69
CA PHE A 197 0.92 -19.75 -3.67
C PHE A 197 -0.60 -19.54 -3.74
N MET A 198 -1.28 -19.44 -2.59
CA MET A 198 -2.71 -19.11 -2.53
C MET A 198 -3.01 -17.75 -3.18
N ALA A 199 -2.20 -16.73 -2.91
CA ALA A 199 -2.36 -15.41 -3.50
C ALA A 199 -2.17 -15.43 -5.04
N LEU A 200 -1.13 -16.12 -5.52
CA LEU A 200 -0.88 -16.27 -6.96
C LEU A 200 -1.95 -17.11 -7.66
N TYR A 201 -2.45 -18.16 -7.02
CA TYR A 201 -3.53 -18.98 -7.54
C TYR A 201 -4.84 -18.19 -7.64
N GLY A 202 -5.17 -17.40 -6.61
CA GLY A 202 -6.32 -16.49 -6.62
C GLY A 202 -6.19 -15.43 -7.73
N ALA A 203 -5.01 -14.86 -7.92
CA ALA A 203 -4.73 -13.94 -9.03
C ALA A 203 -4.89 -14.60 -10.40
N ALA A 204 -4.34 -15.81 -10.60
CA ALA A 204 -4.36 -16.51 -11.88
C ALA A 204 -5.75 -17.01 -12.29
N THR A 205 -6.60 -17.36 -11.32
CA THR A 205 -7.95 -17.86 -11.57
C THR A 205 -8.99 -16.74 -11.71
N GLY A 206 -8.58 -15.47 -11.54
CA GLY A 206 -9.50 -14.33 -11.55
C GLY A 206 -10.47 -14.30 -10.36
N LYS A 207 -10.28 -15.19 -9.37
CA LYS A 207 -11.08 -15.25 -8.13
C LYS A 207 -10.48 -14.42 -7.00
N SER A 208 -9.57 -13.51 -7.32
CA SER A 208 -8.93 -12.63 -6.34
C SER A 208 -9.97 -11.61 -5.86
N GLY A 209 -10.77 -11.99 -4.86
CA GLY A 209 -11.88 -11.20 -4.33
C GLY A 209 -13.21 -11.95 -4.16
N GLU A 210 -13.28 -13.25 -4.47
CA GLU A 210 -14.42 -14.10 -4.10
C GLU A 210 -14.25 -14.73 -2.71
#